data_AF-E6WYE9-F1
#
_entry.id   AF-E6WYE9-F1
#
_cell.length_a   1.000
_cell.length_b   1.000
_cell.length_c   1.000
_cell.angle_alpha   90.00
_cell.angle_beta   90.00
_cell.angle_gamma   90.00
#
_symmetry.space_group_name_H-M   'P 1'
#
loop_
_entity.id
_entity.type
_entity.pdbx_description
1 polymer ?
#
loop_
_entity_poly.entity_id
_entity_poly.type
_entity_poly.pdbx_seq_one_letter_code
_entity_poly.pdbx_strand_id
1 'polypeptide(L)' 'MNTKPKYLKTSQMAEFLGRSVRWIKKNKDVIFIKGKHYHQPPTEREPFWDVAAMEAWVRSEERDERTEDILKKVS' A
#
# COMPACT_ATOMS: atom_id res chain seq x y z
N MET A 1 -19.14 5.71 16.18
CA MET A 1 -18.25 6.22 15.11
C MET A 1 -17.14 5.18 14.93
N ASN A 2 -17.07 4.49 13.81
CA ASN A 2 -15.94 3.59 13.52
C ASN A 2 -14.76 4.46 13.09
N THR A 3 -13.84 4.74 14.02
CA THR A 3 -12.56 5.36 13.69
C THR A 3 -11.74 4.36 12.89
N LYS A 4 -11.56 4.61 11.60
CA LYS A 4 -10.63 3.82 10.79
C LYS A 4 -9.23 3.91 11.40
N PRO A 5 -8.48 2.80 11.53
CA PRO A 5 -7.11 2.86 12.02
C PRO A 5 -6.25 3.68 11.06
N LYS A 6 -5.32 4.47 11.59
CA LYS A 6 -4.38 5.25 10.76
C LYS A 6 -3.44 4.35 9.97
N TYR A 7 -3.00 3.25 10.59
CA TYR A 7 -2.08 2.31 9.99
C TYR A 7 -2.57 0.87 10.08
N LEU A 8 -2.22 0.05 9.09
CA LEU A 8 -2.52 -1.38 9.04
C LEU A 8 -1.26 -2.21 8.81
N LYS A 9 -1.24 -3.45 9.32
CA LYS A 9 -0.22 -4.43 8.95
C LYS A 9 -0.39 -4.87 7.50
N THR A 10 0.64 -5.46 6.91
CA THR A 10 0.63 -5.89 5.50
C THR A 10 -0.52 -6.84 5.17
N SER A 11 -0.86 -7.78 6.07
CA SER A 11 -2.02 -8.68 5.88
C SER A 11 -3.35 -7.93 5.82
N GLN A 12 -3.56 -7.00 6.75
CA GLN A 12 -4.78 -6.21 6.83
C GLN A 12 -4.90 -5.23 5.67
N MET A 13 -3.78 -4.61 5.25
CA MET A 13 -3.76 -3.74 4.07
C MET A 13 -4.03 -4.53 2.78
N ALA A 14 -3.53 -5.76 2.69
CA ALA A 14 -3.81 -6.64 1.56
C ALA A 14 -5.30 -6.95 1.44
N GLU A 15 -5.93 -7.33 2.55
CA GLU A 15 -7.38 -7.53 2.63
C GLU A 15 -8.14 -6.25 2.28
N PHE A 16 -7.74 -5.12 2.87
CA PHE A 16 -8.34 -3.81 2.64
C PHE A 16 -8.34 -3.39 1.16
N LEU A 17 -7.26 -3.70 0.43
CA LEU A 17 -7.11 -3.37 -0.98
C LEU A 17 -7.62 -4.46 -1.93
N GLY A 18 -8.10 -5.60 -1.42
CA GLY A 18 -8.46 -6.75 -2.24
C GLY A 18 -7.28 -7.32 -3.04
N ARG A 19 -6.06 -7.27 -2.48
CA ARG A 19 -4.81 -7.76 -3.10
C ARG A 19 -4.18 -8.84 -2.24
N SER A 20 -3.24 -9.59 -2.81
CA SER A 20 -2.48 -10.57 -2.03
C SER A 20 -1.37 -9.89 -1.22
N VAL A 21 -1.05 -10.47 -0.05
CA VAL A 21 0.10 -10.05 0.77
C VAL A 21 1.39 -10.04 -0.05
N ARG A 22 1.59 -11.05 -0.90
CA ARG A 22 2.75 -11.16 -1.80
C ARG A 22 2.82 -9.99 -2.76
N TRP A 23 1.68 -9.58 -3.32
CA TRP A 23 1.62 -8.44 -4.25
C TRP A 23 2.00 -7.14 -3.54
N ILE A 24 1.47 -6.88 -2.34
CA ILE A 24 1.85 -5.68 -1.57
C ILE A 24 3.35 -5.69 -1.24
N LYS A 25 3.88 -6.82 -0.77
CA LYS A 25 5.32 -6.93 -0.45
C LYS A 25 6.21 -6.74 -1.67
N LYS A 26 5.84 -7.29 -2.84
CA LYS A 26 6.58 -7.13 -4.10
C LYS A 26 6.63 -5.68 -4.58
N ASN A 27 5.58 -4.92 -4.28
CA ASN A 27 5.40 -3.55 -4.73
C ASN A 27 5.83 -2.48 -3.71
N LYS A 28 6.20 -2.91 -2.51
CA LYS A 28 6.88 -2.10 -1.50
C LYS A 28 8.20 -1.60 -2.08
N ASP A 29 8.48 -0.30 -1.92
CA ASP A 29 9.63 0.41 -2.53
C ASP A 29 9.61 0.47 -4.08
N VAL A 30 8.57 -0.03 -4.76
CA VAL A 30 8.43 0.02 -6.24
C VAL A 30 7.38 1.06 -6.66
N ILE A 31 6.13 0.83 -6.25
CA ILE A 31 5.02 1.78 -6.45
C ILE A 31 4.61 2.44 -5.13
N PHE A 32 4.96 1.83 -4.01
CA PHE A 32 4.73 2.38 -2.69
C PHE A 32 6.00 3.01 -2.14
N ILE A 33 5.88 4.15 -1.48
CA ILE A 33 6.98 5.03 -1.10
C ILE A 33 7.08 5.05 0.42
N LYS A 34 8.27 4.76 0.97
CA LYS A 34 8.54 4.84 2.41
C LYS A 34 8.36 6.28 2.90
N GLY A 35 7.69 6.45 4.03
CA GLY A 35 7.34 7.75 4.60
C GLY A 35 6.05 8.36 4.05
N LYS A 36 5.51 7.83 2.94
CA LYS A 36 4.25 8.26 2.33
C LYS A 36 3.18 7.18 2.41
N HIS A 37 3.43 6.03 1.81
CA HIS A 37 2.50 4.91 1.73
C HIS A 37 2.65 3.93 2.91
N TYR A 38 3.86 3.84 3.48
CA TYR A 38 4.14 3.03 4.66
C TYR A 38 5.32 3.58 5.44
N HIS A 39 5.43 3.15 6.70
CA HIS A 39 6.64 3.30 7.50
C HIS A 39 7.08 1.94 8.02
N GLN A 40 8.38 1.78 8.24
CA GLN A 40 8.94 0.56 8.82
C GLN A 40 9.95 0.98 9.90
N PRO A 41 9.55 0.90 11.19
CA PRO A 41 10.47 1.13 12.30
C PRO A 41 11.66 0.15 12.24
N PRO A 42 12.86 0.54 12.70
CA PRO A 42 14.03 -0.35 12.70
C PRO A 42 13.81 -1.63 13.52
N THR A 43 12.95 -1.58 14.53
CA THR A 43 12.62 -2.70 15.42
C THR A 43 11.60 -3.67 14.82
N GLU A 44 11.03 -3.35 13.66
CA GLU A 44 9.89 -4.06 13.10
C GLU A 44 10.23 -4.73 11.77
N ARG A 45 9.90 -6.02 11.70
CA ARG A 45 10.17 -6.84 10.51
C ARG A 45 9.23 -6.49 9.35
N GLU A 46 8.02 -6.04 9.66
CA GLU A 46 7.02 -5.68 8.66
C GLU A 46 6.71 -4.19 8.68
N PRO A 47 6.38 -3.61 7.51
CA PRO A 47 5.92 -2.22 7.45
C PRO A 47 4.48 -2.07 7.97
N PHE A 48 4.19 -0.87 8.44
CA PHE A 48 2.86 -0.37 8.72
C PHE A 48 2.43 0.56 7.59
N TRP A 49 1.29 0.27 7.00
CA TRP A 49 0.76 0.93 5.81
C TRP A 49 -0.21 2.04 6.22
N ASP A 50 -0.02 3.25 5.71
CA ASP A 50 -0.92 4.38 5.97
C ASP A 50 -2.23 4.19 5.18
N VAL A 51 -3.33 4.08 5.90
CA VAL A 51 -4.63 3.76 5.28
C VAL A 51 -5.09 4.87 4.34
N ALA A 52 -4.94 6.13 4.74
CA ALA A 52 -5.40 7.26 3.93
C ALA A 52 -4.56 7.40 2.66
N ALA A 53 -3.24 7.25 2.76
CA ALA A 53 -2.36 7.31 1.59
C ALA A 53 -2.63 6.16 0.61
N MET A 54 -2.88 4.95 1.10
CA MET A 54 -3.22 3.81 0.24
C MET A 54 -4.62 3.96 -0.39
N GLU A 55 -5.60 4.50 0.34
CA GLU A 55 -6.92 4.86 -0.23
C GLU A 55 -6.77 5.90 -1.35
N ALA A 56 -5.97 6.95 -1.14
CA ALA A 56 -5.72 8.00 -2.13
C ALA A 56 -5.02 7.42 -3.38
N TRP A 57 -4.04 6.55 -3.18
CA TRP A 57 -3.35 5.85 -4.27
C TRP A 57 -4.31 5.02 -5.13
N VAL A 58 -5.21 4.26 -4.51
CA VAL A 58 -6.24 3.50 -5.26
C VAL A 58 -7.16 4.42 -6.05
N ARG A 59 -7.61 5.52 -5.40
CA ARG A 59 -8.53 6.51 -5.97
C ARG A 59 -7.92 7.37 -7.07
N SER A 60 -6.61 7.26 -7.30
CA SER A 60 -5.96 7.77 -8.50
C SER A 60 -5.77 9.29 -8.56
N GLU A 61 -5.32 9.91 -7.47
CA GLU A 61 -4.75 11.28 -7.53
C GLU A 61 -3.22 11.29 -7.78
N GLU A 62 -2.55 10.13 -7.74
CA GLU A 62 -1.09 10.02 -7.82
C GLU A 62 -0.58 8.79 -8.60
N ARG A 63 -1.24 8.41 -9.70
CA ARG A 63 -0.74 7.32 -10.56
C ARG A 63 0.38 7.85 -11.46
N ASP A 64 1.61 7.57 -11.06
CA ASP A 64 2.79 7.73 -11.93
C ASP A 64 2.72 6.71 -13.09
N GLU A 65 3.27 7.04 -14.27
CA GLU A 65 3.16 6.26 -15.52
C GLU A 65 3.62 4.79 -15.35
N ARG A 66 4.57 4.54 -14.43
CA ARG A 66 5.03 3.20 -14.05
C ARG A 66 3.95 2.30 -13.43
N THR A 67 2.95 2.89 -12.79
CA THR A 67 1.89 2.15 -12.08
C THR A 67 0.88 1.56 -13.07
N GLU A 68 0.55 2.31 -14.12
CA GLU A 68 -0.38 1.89 -15.18
C GLU A 68 0.17 0.68 -15.97
N ASP A 69 1.48 0.66 -16.22
CA ASP A 69 2.15 -0.43 -16.94
C ASP A 69 2.18 -1.77 -16.16
N ILE A 70 2.21 -1.70 -14.82
CA ILE A 70 2.12 -2.88 -13.96
C ILE A 70 0.68 -3.37 -13.87
N LEU A 71 -0.31 -2.48 -13.82
CA LEU A 71 -1.73 -2.85 -13.73
C LEU A 71 -2.25 -3.47 -15.04
N LYS A 72 -1.81 -2.97 -16.21
CA LYS A 72 -2.18 -3.52 -17.52
C LYS A 72 -1.71 -4.96 -17.74
N LYS A 73 -0.64 -5.40 -17.08
CA LYS A 73 -0.10 -6.78 -17.21
C LYS A 73 -0.81 -7.82 -16.34
N VAL A 74 -1.78 -7.41 -15.53
CA VAL A 74 -2.53 -8.30 -14.61
C VAL A 74 -4.03 -8.36 -14.98
N SER A 75 -4.43 -7.69 -16.08
CA SER A 75 -5.75 -7.84 -16.72
C SER A 75 -5.64 -8.79 -17.90
#